data_AF-A0A9W8GZB1-F1
#
_entry.id   AF-A0A9W8GZB1-F1
#
_cell.length_a   1.000
_cell.length_b   1.000
_cell.length_c   1.000
_cell.angle_alpha   90.00
_cell.angle_beta   90.00
_cell.angle_gamma   90.00
#
_symmetry.space_group_name_H-M   'P 1'
#
loop_
_entity.id
_entity.type
_entity.pdbx_description
1 polymer ?
#
loop_
_entity_poly.entity_id
_entity_poly.type
_entity_poly.pdbx_seq_one_letter_code
_entity_poly.pdbx_strand_id
1 'polypeptide(L)'
;MNSSLPDTNRDTPQDGCLSPGALSSRTVRSVNREAHLQLAHAQRQAMVENFDMEIDDKIRSMRAQIEADKMDLILKADCDIAQLPKCVRDMPLVTFLREYGGDVSAAVRGVLKIDDKGIESMVPLPETPLVIRARRKVAAKPT
;
A
#
# COMPACT_ATOMS: atom_id res chain seq x y z
N MET A 1 25.27 38.47 -0.47
CA MET A 1 26.31 38.23 -1.50
C MET A 1 25.89 39.02 -2.72
N ASN A 2 26.50 40.20 -2.87
CA ASN A 2 26.22 41.16 -3.93
C ASN A 2 27.17 40.87 -5.10
N SER A 3 26.62 40.61 -6.28
CA SER A 3 27.39 40.52 -7.52
C SER A 3 26.87 41.59 -8.47
N SER A 4 27.58 42.71 -8.48
CA SER A 4 27.47 43.80 -9.45
C SER A 4 27.86 43.31 -10.85
N LEU A 5 27.13 43.75 -11.87
CA LEU A 5 27.55 43.64 -13.28
C LEU A 5 27.77 45.05 -13.85
N PRO A 6 28.79 45.24 -14.71
CA PRO A 6 29.19 46.54 -15.20
C PRO A 6 28.34 47.04 -16.39
N ASP A 7 28.14 48.36 -16.40
CA ASP A 7 27.67 49.17 -17.51
C ASP A 7 28.63 49.13 -18.70
N THR A 8 28.11 48.89 -19.90
CA THR A 8 28.81 49.15 -21.16
C THR A 8 27.89 49.92 -22.10
N ASN A 9 28.03 51.24 -22.05
CA ASN A 9 27.68 52.13 -23.16
C ASN A 9 28.72 51.98 -24.27
N ARG A 10 28.30 51.83 -25.53
CA ARG A 10 28.68 52.78 -26.60
C ARG A 10 28.13 52.43 -27.99
N ASP A 11 27.67 53.52 -28.61
CA ASP A 11 27.78 53.93 -30.02
C ASP A 11 26.91 53.25 -31.09
N THR A 12 25.93 54.06 -31.47
CA THR A 12 25.15 54.08 -32.71
C THR A 12 26.04 54.30 -33.94
N PRO A 13 25.68 53.71 -35.09
CA PRO A 13 25.75 54.45 -36.34
C PRO A 13 24.35 54.62 -36.93
N GLN A 14 24.00 55.86 -37.24
CA GLN A 14 23.01 56.18 -38.26
C GLN A 14 23.56 55.74 -39.61
N ASP A 15 22.79 54.97 -40.36
CA ASP A 15 22.75 55.11 -41.82
C ASP A 15 21.37 54.67 -42.33
N GLY A 16 20.75 55.58 -43.08
CA GLY A 16 19.44 55.40 -43.64
C GLY A 16 19.42 54.37 -44.77
N CYS A 17 18.30 53.66 -44.88
CA CYS A 17 17.81 53.21 -46.18
C CYS A 17 16.29 53.05 -46.09
N LEU A 18 15.57 53.92 -46.80
CA LEU A 18 14.17 53.75 -47.11
C LEU A 18 14.05 52.52 -48.04
N SER A 19 13.23 51.53 -47.65
CA SER A 19 12.71 50.57 -48.61
C SER A 19 11.26 50.19 -48.29
N PRO A 20 10.34 50.38 -49.25
CA PRO A 20 8.92 50.04 -49.12
C PRO A 20 8.74 48.53 -49.32
N GLY A 21 8.31 47.84 -48.27
CA GLY A 21 8.10 46.40 -48.28
C GLY A 21 7.01 45.95 -47.32
N ALA A 22 5.86 46.62 -47.34
CA ALA A 22 4.68 46.23 -46.56
C ALA A 22 4.00 44.98 -47.15
N LEU A 23 4.70 43.83 -47.17
CA LEU A 23 4.12 42.53 -47.50
C LEU A 23 4.81 41.41 -46.70
N SER A 24 4.91 41.51 -45.37
CA SER A 24 5.34 40.34 -44.56
C SER A 24 4.96 40.41 -43.08
N SER A 25 3.74 40.84 -42.75
CA SER A 25 3.26 40.82 -41.35
C SER A 25 2.14 39.82 -41.11
N ARG A 26 1.53 39.26 -42.16
CA ARG A 26 0.46 38.26 -42.04
C ARG A 26 0.99 36.84 -41.91
N THR A 27 2.05 36.49 -42.63
CA THR A 27 2.59 35.13 -42.67
C THR A 27 3.36 34.77 -41.39
N VAL A 28 4.12 35.72 -40.83
CA VAL A 28 4.90 35.48 -39.58
C VAL A 28 3.99 35.28 -38.35
N ARG A 29 2.81 35.92 -38.31
CA ARG A 29 1.84 35.73 -37.22
C ARG A 29 1.13 34.38 -37.26
N SER A 30 0.92 33.78 -38.45
CA SER A 30 0.23 32.48 -38.52
C SER A 30 1.13 31.32 -38.10
N VAL A 31 2.42 31.37 -38.43
CA VAL A 31 3.41 30.35 -38.04
C VAL A 31 3.58 30.27 -36.52
N ASN A 32 3.62 31.42 -35.84
CA ASN A 32 3.67 31.45 -34.37
C ASN A 32 2.41 30.86 -33.71
N ARG A 33 1.23 31.06 -34.30
CA ARG A 33 -0.01 30.51 -33.77
C ARG A 33 -0.05 28.98 -33.88
N GLU A 34 0.40 28.43 -35.01
CA GLU A 34 0.42 26.99 -35.24
C GLU A 34 1.42 26.28 -34.31
N ALA A 35 2.61 26.85 -34.12
CA ALA A 35 3.58 26.35 -33.15
C ALA A 35 3.04 26.33 -31.71
N HIS A 36 2.32 27.37 -31.29
CA HIS A 36 1.68 27.41 -29.97
C HIS A 36 0.59 26.33 -29.81
N LEU A 37 -0.20 26.06 -30.85
CA LEU A 37 -1.23 25.02 -30.82
C LEU A 37 -0.62 23.62 -30.76
N GLN A 38 0.45 23.38 -31.52
CA GLN A 38 1.20 22.12 -31.48
C GLN A 38 1.85 21.90 -30.11
N LEU A 39 2.46 22.93 -29.52
CA LEU A 39 3.02 22.87 -28.17
C LEU A 39 1.93 22.56 -27.12
N ALA A 40 0.77 23.22 -27.19
CA ALA A 40 -0.34 22.95 -26.30
C ALA A 40 -0.90 21.53 -26.47
N HIS A 41 -0.92 21.00 -27.70
CA HIS A 41 -1.30 19.62 -27.96
C HIS A 41 -0.29 18.63 -27.34
N ALA A 42 1.00 18.85 -27.56
CA ALA A 42 2.06 18.02 -26.99
C ALA A 42 2.03 18.03 -25.45
N GLN A 43 1.80 19.18 -24.84
CA GLN A 43 1.63 19.30 -23.39
C GLN A 43 0.42 18.51 -22.88
N ARG A 44 -0.74 18.62 -23.55
CA ARG A 44 -1.92 17.83 -23.18
C ARG A 44 -1.66 16.33 -23.29
N GLN A 45 -1.00 15.90 -24.35
CA GLN A 45 -0.66 14.50 -24.54
C GLN A 45 0.29 14.00 -23.45
N ALA A 46 1.35 14.75 -23.13
CA ALA A 46 2.27 14.41 -22.05
C ALA A 46 1.58 14.33 -20.68
N MET A 47 0.58 15.19 -20.41
CA MET A 47 -0.21 15.09 -19.18
C MET A 47 -1.04 13.80 -19.12
N VAL A 48 -1.65 13.39 -20.24
CA VAL A 48 -2.43 12.15 -20.30
C VAL A 48 -1.52 10.95 -20.10
N GLU A 49 -0.38 10.90 -20.79
CA GLU A 49 0.61 9.82 -20.64
C GLU A 49 1.13 9.71 -19.20
N ASN A 50 1.39 10.85 -18.53
CA ASN A 50 1.75 10.86 -17.11
C ASN A 50 0.65 10.32 -16.21
N PHE A 51 -0.60 10.66 -16.49
CA PHE A 51 -1.74 10.15 -15.73
C PHE A 51 -1.92 8.65 -15.92
N ASP A 52 -1.80 8.16 -17.14
CA ASP A 52 -1.89 6.72 -17.45
C ASP A 52 -0.80 5.93 -16.71
N MET A 53 0.44 6.47 -16.66
CA MET A 53 1.52 5.86 -15.88
C MET A 53 1.21 5.81 -14.37
N GLU A 54 0.65 6.88 -13.80
CA GLU A 54 0.26 6.92 -12.38
C GLU A 54 -0.84 5.90 -12.07
N ILE A 55 -1.84 5.76 -12.97
CA ILE A 55 -2.90 4.77 -12.85
C ILE A 55 -2.32 3.35 -12.90
N ASP A 56 -1.40 3.09 -13.83
CA ASP A 56 -0.73 1.79 -13.93
C ASP A 56 0.08 1.45 -12.68
N ASP A 57 0.82 2.42 -12.12
CA ASP A 57 1.52 2.27 -10.85
C ASP A 57 0.56 1.98 -9.71
N LYS A 58 -0.58 2.68 -9.67
CA LYS A 58 -1.61 2.46 -8.66
C LYS A 58 -2.20 1.05 -8.76
N ILE A 59 -2.50 0.58 -9.97
CA ILE A 59 -3.00 -0.78 -10.21
C ILE A 59 -1.96 -1.81 -9.77
N ARG A 60 -0.69 -1.61 -10.10
CA ARG A 60 0.42 -2.49 -9.66
C ARG A 60 0.49 -2.56 -8.13
N SER A 61 0.43 -1.41 -7.46
CA SER A 61 0.44 -1.32 -6.00
C SER A 61 -0.76 -2.04 -5.37
N MET A 62 -1.97 -1.85 -5.91
CA MET A 62 -3.16 -2.53 -5.41
C MET A 62 -3.09 -4.05 -5.59
N ARG A 63 -2.58 -4.54 -6.72
CA ARG A 63 -2.37 -5.98 -6.94
C ARG A 63 -1.36 -6.57 -5.97
N ALA A 64 -0.25 -5.86 -5.74
CA ALA A 64 0.76 -6.29 -4.78
C ALA A 64 0.17 -6.38 -3.36
N GLN A 65 -0.65 -5.39 -2.95
CA GLN A 65 -1.33 -5.41 -1.66
C GLN A 65 -2.30 -6.59 -1.53
N ILE A 66 -3.10 -6.87 -2.56
CA ILE A 66 -4.03 -8.00 -2.56
C ILE A 66 -3.30 -9.34 -2.39
N GLU A 67 -2.18 -9.53 -3.08
CA GLU A 67 -1.40 -10.76 -2.93
C GLU A 67 -0.75 -10.86 -1.54
N ALA A 68 -0.28 -9.74 -0.96
CA ALA A 68 0.22 -9.73 0.41
C ALA A 68 -0.88 -10.12 1.41
N ASP A 69 -2.05 -9.48 1.35
CA ASP A 69 -3.17 -9.75 2.25
C ASP A 69 -3.64 -11.20 2.14
N LYS A 70 -3.67 -11.74 0.91
CA LYS A 70 -4.00 -13.14 0.65
C LYS A 70 -2.99 -14.09 1.30
N MET A 71 -1.69 -13.82 1.18
CA MET A 71 -0.66 -14.64 1.83
C MET A 71 -0.79 -14.59 3.35
N ASP A 72 -1.06 -13.42 3.93
CA ASP A 72 -1.26 -13.25 5.36
C ASP A 72 -2.48 -14.03 5.87
N LEU A 73 -3.59 -14.00 5.13
CA LEU A 73 -4.78 -14.77 5.47
C LEU A 73 -4.55 -16.28 5.40
N ILE A 74 -3.83 -16.75 4.38
CA ILE A 74 -3.45 -18.17 4.26
C ILE A 74 -2.58 -18.57 5.45
N LEU A 75 -1.52 -17.82 5.72
CA LEU A 75 -0.61 -18.09 6.84
C LEU A 75 -1.36 -18.12 8.17
N LYS A 76 -2.26 -17.17 8.40
CA LYS A 76 -3.09 -17.14 9.61
C LYS A 76 -3.97 -18.37 9.72
N ALA A 77 -4.66 -18.75 8.64
CA ALA A 77 -5.49 -19.96 8.62
C ALA A 77 -4.66 -21.23 8.89
N ASP A 78 -3.48 -21.34 8.30
CA ASP A 78 -2.56 -22.46 8.53
C ASP A 78 -2.10 -22.52 9.99
N CYS A 79 -1.77 -21.37 10.60
CA CYS A 79 -1.43 -21.29 12.02
C CYS A 79 -2.61 -21.68 12.92
N ASP A 80 -3.83 -21.24 12.61
CA ASP A 80 -5.02 -21.56 13.38
C ASP A 80 -5.34 -23.07 13.29
N ILE A 81 -5.24 -23.67 12.09
CA ILE A 81 -5.40 -25.11 11.86
C ILE A 81 -4.30 -25.90 12.60
N ALA A 82 -3.06 -25.44 12.56
CA ALA A 82 -1.93 -26.10 13.20
C ALA A 82 -2.07 -26.15 14.73
N GLN A 83 -2.74 -25.18 15.33
CA GLN A 83 -3.05 -25.14 16.77
C GLN A 83 -4.18 -26.11 17.17
N LEU A 84 -5.02 -26.55 16.23
CA LEU A 84 -6.07 -27.51 16.54
C LEU A 84 -5.48 -28.89 16.88
N PRO A 85 -6.00 -29.57 17.92
CA PRO A 85 -5.65 -30.96 18.21
C PRO A 85 -5.93 -31.86 17.00
N LYS A 86 -5.03 -32.81 16.74
CA LYS A 86 -5.11 -33.70 15.55
C LYS A 86 -6.47 -34.41 15.44
N CYS A 87 -7.01 -34.87 16.57
CA CYS A 87 -8.32 -35.53 16.61
C CYS A 87 -9.49 -34.65 16.16
N VAL A 88 -9.39 -33.33 16.33
CA VAL A 88 -10.39 -32.36 15.86
C VAL A 88 -10.14 -32.00 14.40
N ARG A 89 -8.87 -31.86 14.01
CA ARG A 89 -8.48 -31.53 12.63
C ARG A 89 -8.90 -32.60 11.62
N ASP A 90 -8.77 -33.87 12.01
CA ASP A 90 -9.12 -35.01 11.16
C ASP A 90 -10.63 -35.33 11.21
N MET A 91 -11.40 -34.64 12.06
CA MET A 91 -12.85 -34.85 12.21
C MET A 91 -13.62 -34.27 11.02
N PRO A 92 -14.62 -34.98 10.45
CA PRO A 92 -15.49 -34.41 9.44
C PRO A 92 -16.19 -33.15 9.97
N LEU A 93 -16.15 -32.06 9.20
CA LEU A 93 -16.70 -30.77 9.62
C LEU A 93 -18.19 -30.85 10.01
N VAL A 94 -18.96 -31.67 9.29
CA VAL A 94 -20.39 -31.90 9.59
C VAL A 94 -20.57 -32.51 10.98
N THR A 95 -19.73 -33.47 11.35
CA THR A 95 -19.74 -34.08 12.69
C THR A 95 -19.35 -33.07 13.74
N PHE A 96 -18.28 -32.30 13.51
CA PHE A 96 -17.81 -31.26 14.43
C PHE A 96 -18.90 -30.22 14.74
N LEU A 97 -19.61 -29.74 13.71
CA LEU A 97 -20.68 -28.76 13.88
C LEU A 97 -21.94 -29.36 14.50
N ARG A 98 -22.34 -30.57 14.09
CA ARG A 98 -23.61 -31.17 14.52
C ARG A 98 -23.54 -31.74 15.94
N GLU A 99 -22.47 -32.42 16.28
CA GLU A 99 -22.34 -33.12 17.58
C GLU A 99 -21.71 -32.23 18.65
N TYR A 100 -20.80 -31.34 18.26
CA TYR A 100 -20.03 -30.51 19.20
C TYR A 100 -20.29 -29.00 19.05
N GLY A 101 -21.19 -28.59 18.14
CA GLY A 101 -21.55 -27.18 17.97
C GLY A 101 -20.39 -26.27 17.49
N GLY A 102 -19.31 -26.86 16.98
CA GLY A 102 -18.09 -26.12 16.65
C GLY A 102 -17.17 -25.81 17.84
N ASP A 103 -17.40 -26.40 19.02
CA ASP A 103 -16.51 -26.24 20.19
C ASP A 103 -15.38 -27.28 20.16
N VAL A 104 -14.15 -26.81 19.98
CA VAL A 104 -12.93 -27.63 19.99
C VAL A 104 -12.75 -28.37 21.31
N SER A 105 -13.05 -27.72 22.45
CA SER A 105 -12.86 -28.32 23.78
C SER A 105 -13.86 -29.46 24.02
N ALA A 106 -15.11 -29.28 23.58
CA ALA A 106 -16.13 -30.33 23.64
C ALA A 106 -15.76 -31.51 22.74
N ALA A 107 -15.30 -31.26 21.52
CA ALA A 107 -14.85 -32.29 20.58
C ALA A 107 -13.66 -33.09 21.13
N VAL A 108 -12.65 -32.43 21.72
CA VAL A 108 -11.50 -33.12 22.33
C VAL A 108 -11.94 -34.03 23.47
N ARG A 109 -12.79 -33.56 24.38
CA ARG A 109 -13.30 -34.36 25.50
C ARG A 109 -14.12 -35.56 25.01
N GLY A 110 -14.98 -35.34 24.01
CA GLY A 110 -15.80 -36.40 23.42
C GLY A 110 -14.99 -37.50 22.74
N VAL A 111 -13.95 -37.13 21.98
CA VAL A 111 -13.12 -38.11 21.26
C VAL A 111 -12.17 -38.88 22.19
N LEU A 112 -11.53 -38.18 23.13
CA LEU A 112 -10.57 -38.81 24.03
C LEU A 112 -11.23 -39.51 25.23
N LYS A 113 -12.56 -39.42 25.38
CA LYS A 113 -13.32 -39.94 26.52
C LYS A 113 -12.68 -39.56 27.85
N ILE A 114 -12.22 -38.31 27.95
CA ILE A 114 -11.59 -37.80 29.17
C ILE A 114 -12.72 -37.51 30.15
N ASP A 115 -12.81 -38.33 31.19
CA ASP A 115 -13.69 -38.06 32.34
C ASP A 115 -13.31 -36.69 32.94
N ASP A 116 -14.28 -35.94 33.49
CA ASP A 116 -14.08 -34.59 34.04
C ASP A 116 -12.98 -34.48 35.13
N LYS A 117 -12.45 -35.62 35.61
CA LYS A 117 -11.33 -35.70 36.56
C LYS A 117 -9.93 -35.74 35.92
N GLY A 118 -9.82 -35.89 34.61
CA GLY A 118 -8.53 -36.10 33.92
C GLY A 118 -7.78 -34.82 33.51
N ILE A 119 -8.40 -33.64 33.61
CA ILE A 119 -7.83 -32.38 33.08
C ILE A 119 -6.84 -31.72 34.06
N GLU A 120 -6.86 -32.05 35.36
CA GLU A 120 -5.84 -31.56 36.32
C GLU A 120 -4.43 -32.13 36.07
N SER A 121 -4.29 -33.12 35.20
CA SER A 121 -3.03 -33.81 34.87
C SER A 121 -2.25 -33.17 33.71
N MET A 122 -2.83 -32.18 33.01
CA MET A 122 -2.13 -31.48 31.93
C MET A 122 -1.09 -30.52 32.54
N VAL A 123 0.18 -30.91 32.41
CA VAL A 123 1.38 -30.15 32.75
C VAL A 123 1.18 -28.66 32.43
N PRO A 124 1.37 -27.74 33.40
CA PRO A 124 1.22 -26.32 33.13
C PRO A 124 2.20 -25.92 32.02
N LEU A 125 1.64 -25.38 30.92
CA LEU A 125 2.45 -24.83 29.84
C LEU A 125 3.44 -23.81 30.43
N PRO A 126 4.72 -23.83 30.03
CA PRO A 126 5.68 -22.83 30.49
C PRO A 126 5.17 -21.44 30.16
N GLU A 127 5.11 -20.57 31.18
CA GLU A 127 4.57 -19.21 31.06
C GLU A 127 5.28 -18.47 29.92
N THR A 128 4.52 -18.00 28.93
CA THR A 128 5.08 -17.16 27.86
C THR A 128 5.47 -15.78 28.45
N PRO A 129 6.52 -15.11 27.95
CA PRO A 129 7.01 -13.84 28.49
C PRO A 129 5.97 -12.71 28.58
N LEU A 130 4.89 -12.82 27.81
CA LEU A 130 3.77 -11.88 27.81
C LEU A 130 2.93 -11.96 29.09
N VAL A 131 2.77 -13.15 29.68
CA VAL A 131 1.99 -13.37 30.92
C VAL A 131 2.71 -12.77 32.13
N ILE A 132 4.05 -12.89 32.17
CA ILE A 132 4.89 -12.31 33.23
C ILE A 132 4.76 -10.77 33.25
N ARG A 133 4.66 -10.14 32.08
CA ARG A 133 4.56 -8.67 31.96
C ARG A 133 3.19 -8.13 32.38
N ALA A 134 2.12 -8.93 32.22
CA ALA A 134 0.78 -8.56 32.66
C ALA A 134 0.66 -8.54 34.21
N ARG A 135 1.28 -9.49 34.91
CA ARG A 135 1.22 -9.56 36.39
C ARG A 135 1.98 -8.42 37.07
N ARG A 136 3.08 -7.93 36.50
CA ARG A 136 3.85 -6.80 37.08
C ARG A 136 3.10 -5.46 37.03
N LYS A 137 2.10 -5.28 36.15
CA LYS A 137 1.31 -4.04 36.11
C LYS A 137 0.22 -3.97 37.19
N VAL A 138 -0.22 -5.10 37.75
CA VAL A 138 -1.28 -5.12 38.77
C VAL A 138 -0.73 -4.84 40.17
N ALA A 139 0.54 -5.19 40.43
CA ALA A 139 1.20 -4.94 41.71
C ALA A 139 1.70 -3.49 41.90
N ALA A 140 1.55 -2.62 40.90
CA ALA A 140 2.00 -1.23 40.92
C ALA A 140 0.82 -0.24 41.04
N LYS A 141 -0.13 -0.51 41.94
CA LYS A 141 -1.04 0.52 42.45
C LYS A 141 -0.54 0.95 43.83
N PRO A 142 0.13 2.12 43.96
CA PRO A 142 0.42 2.68 45.26
C PRO A 142 -0.87 3.16 45.92
N THR A 143 -1.05 2.78 47.18
CA THR A 143 -1.94 3.43 48.16
C THR A 143 -1.55 4.88 48.37
#